data_AF-W0ANT6-F1
#
_entry.id   AF-W0ANT6-F1
#
_cell.length_a   1.000
_cell.length_b   1.000
_cell.length_c   1.000
_cell.angle_alpha   90.00
_cell.angle_beta   90.00
_cell.angle_gamma   90.00
#
_symmetry.space_group_name_H-M   'P 1'
#
loop_
_entity.id
_entity.type
_entity.pdbx_description
1 polymer ?
#
loop_
_entity_poly.entity_id
_entity_poly.type
_entity_poly.pdbx_seq_one_letter_code
_entity_poly.pdbx_strand_id
1 'polypeptide(L)'
;MTDYWVEHGSAQASADAIRARLKLMTRFMDREAEAGRLVDPFLPEHLDDRFLERFRSWAIADPIVARKKDDSGNWIDGTSRPRSASTVEESVIQLKAALSHAFNARRTRYVPPLKHKTRDQVTAQRSYRLSVDGIAELLDFTMRGSGNYGGHADRLIPLRRYLIGAVCTLARPDAILDISVEPRREQWMKDERRLALNPAGRLQTKKVRPIVPVVDLLHAWLTETTEWLVCKERKSFDPNQRIDVVEQLRVASVRSAWDTAREALGIPDGWGPKLIRHSMATILAARRVDLVELEIALGHRPLSKTTGRYAIFDPDYLASIRAGIEDVVADLTRKAGPAIHPKLTQAHGNVTVLRA
;
A
#
# COMPACT_ATOMS: atom_id res chain seq x y z
N MET A 1 2.10 -9.96 -28.22
CA MET A 1 1.46 -9.53 -26.94
C MET A 1 0.62 -10.64 -26.33
N THR A 2 -0.20 -11.35 -27.12
CA THR A 2 -1.00 -12.50 -26.69
C THR A 2 -0.16 -13.60 -26.03
N ASP A 3 0.92 -14.05 -26.67
CA ASP A 3 1.79 -15.09 -26.08
C ASP A 3 2.36 -14.67 -24.74
N TYR A 4 2.88 -13.44 -24.65
CA TYR A 4 3.39 -12.88 -23.38
C TYR A 4 2.32 -12.90 -22.29
N TRP A 5 1.06 -12.61 -22.61
CA TRP A 5 -0.03 -12.68 -21.65
C TRP A 5 -0.28 -14.12 -21.19
N VAL A 6 -0.42 -15.07 -22.12
CA VAL A 6 -0.74 -16.47 -21.83
C VAL A 6 0.39 -17.14 -21.04
N GLU A 7 1.62 -16.97 -21.50
CA GLU A 7 2.80 -17.70 -21.01
C GLU A 7 3.41 -17.09 -19.74
N HIS A 8 3.21 -15.79 -19.51
CA HIS A 8 3.86 -15.08 -18.42
C HIS A 8 2.92 -14.16 -17.64
N GLY A 9 2.26 -13.24 -18.33
CA GLY A 9 1.50 -12.16 -17.70
C GLY A 9 0.34 -12.63 -16.82
N SER A 10 -0.33 -13.71 -17.22
CA SER A 10 -1.48 -14.30 -16.52
C SER A 10 -1.11 -14.90 -15.14
N ALA A 11 0.12 -15.39 -14.99
CA ALA A 11 0.61 -16.03 -13.77
C ALA A 11 1.20 -15.03 -12.76
N GLN A 12 1.31 -13.74 -13.12
CA GLN A 12 1.87 -12.73 -12.22
C GLN A 12 0.84 -12.21 -11.23
N ALA A 13 1.29 -11.83 -10.03
CA ALA A 13 0.44 -11.11 -9.06
C ALA A 13 -0.14 -9.79 -9.62
N SER A 14 0.47 -9.23 -10.66
CA SER A 14 0.00 -8.04 -11.38
C SER A 14 -0.78 -8.34 -12.66
N ALA A 15 -1.34 -9.55 -12.80
CA ALA A 15 -2.03 -10.01 -14.01
C ALA A 15 -3.07 -9.01 -14.53
N ASP A 16 -3.94 -8.49 -13.66
CA ASP A 16 -4.98 -7.53 -14.09
C ASP A 16 -4.39 -6.24 -14.66
N ALA A 17 -3.33 -5.72 -14.04
CA ALA A 17 -2.63 -4.53 -14.53
C ALA A 17 -1.94 -4.80 -15.88
N ILE A 18 -1.29 -5.96 -16.03
CA ILE A 18 -0.67 -6.39 -17.29
C ILE A 18 -1.74 -6.48 -18.38
N ARG A 19 -2.85 -7.17 -18.10
CA ARG A 19 -3.98 -7.33 -19.04
C ARG A 19 -4.50 -5.99 -19.51
N ALA A 20 -4.77 -5.06 -18.59
CA ALA A 20 -5.29 -3.73 -18.92
C ALA A 20 -4.31 -2.93 -19.79
N ARG A 21 -3.01 -3.00 -19.51
CA ARG A 21 -1.95 -2.31 -20.28
C ARG A 21 -1.82 -2.86 -21.70
N LEU A 22 -1.82 -4.19 -21.84
CA LEU A 22 -1.80 -4.85 -23.15
C LEU A 22 -3.05 -4.51 -23.96
N LYS A 23 -4.24 -4.56 -23.35
CA LYS A 23 -5.49 -4.16 -24.00
C LYS A 23 -5.46 -2.70 -24.48
N LEU A 24 -4.91 -1.79 -23.68
CA LEU A 24 -4.77 -0.39 -24.08
C LEU A 24 -3.88 -0.23 -25.33
N MET A 25 -2.77 -0.99 -25.38
CA MET A 25 -1.87 -0.98 -26.55
C MET A 25 -2.52 -1.62 -27.78
N THR A 26 -3.21 -2.76 -27.64
CA THR A 26 -3.94 -3.38 -28.74
C THR A 26 -5.00 -2.45 -29.31
N ARG A 27 -5.82 -1.81 -28.46
CA ARG A 27 -6.83 -0.85 -28.91
C ARG A 27 -6.23 0.35 -29.64
N PHE A 28 -5.03 0.79 -29.26
CA PHE A 28 -4.31 1.81 -30.01
C PHE A 28 -3.89 1.29 -31.40
N MET A 29 -3.34 0.09 -31.47
CA MET A 29 -2.92 -0.52 -32.73
C MET A 29 -4.10 -0.72 -33.68
N ASP A 30 -5.25 -1.18 -33.18
CA ASP A 30 -6.47 -1.34 -33.99
C ASP A 30 -6.89 0.01 -34.60
N ARG A 31 -6.87 1.09 -33.80
CA ARG A 31 -7.14 2.45 -34.28
C ARG A 31 -6.12 2.94 -35.31
N GLU A 32 -4.84 2.63 -35.13
CA GLU A 32 -3.80 2.98 -36.10
C GLU A 32 -3.99 2.22 -37.42
N ALA A 33 -4.40 0.95 -37.36
CA ALA A 33 -4.73 0.12 -38.52
C ALA A 33 -5.96 0.66 -39.26
N GLU A 34 -7.06 0.94 -38.55
CA GLU A 34 -8.28 1.54 -39.12
C GLU A 34 -8.00 2.86 -39.83
N ALA A 35 -7.03 3.63 -39.31
CA ALA A 35 -6.63 4.89 -39.90
C ALA A 35 -5.52 4.77 -40.98
N GLY A 36 -5.19 3.55 -41.41
CA GLY A 36 -4.20 3.28 -42.46
C GLY A 36 -2.77 3.66 -42.10
N ARG A 37 -2.43 3.76 -40.80
CA ARG A 37 -1.09 4.17 -40.31
C ARG A 37 -0.18 3.00 -39.96
N LEU A 38 -0.69 1.77 -39.93
CA LEU A 38 0.12 0.57 -39.76
C LEU A 38 0.44 -0.06 -41.10
N VAL A 39 1.70 -0.45 -41.28
CA VAL A 39 2.15 -1.26 -42.41
C VAL A 39 1.69 -2.70 -42.21
N ASP A 40 1.31 -3.39 -43.28
CA ASP A 40 0.94 -4.81 -43.28
C ASP A 40 2.00 -5.63 -44.05
N PRO A 41 2.69 -6.61 -43.42
CA PRO A 41 2.58 -7.01 -42.02
C PRO A 41 3.20 -5.99 -41.05
N PHE A 42 2.56 -5.82 -39.89
CA PHE A 42 3.11 -4.96 -38.84
C PHE A 42 4.16 -5.70 -38.01
N LEU A 43 5.43 -5.44 -38.29
CA LEU A 43 6.57 -6.08 -37.66
C LEU A 43 7.12 -5.29 -36.46
N PRO A 44 7.85 -5.94 -35.52
CA PRO A 44 8.47 -5.27 -34.38
C PRO A 44 9.39 -4.10 -34.77
N GLU A 45 10.03 -4.13 -35.93
CA GLU A 45 10.90 -3.06 -36.44
C GLU A 45 10.15 -1.75 -36.76
N HIS A 46 8.83 -1.82 -36.97
CA HIS A 46 7.98 -0.64 -37.17
C HIS A 46 7.62 0.08 -35.87
N LEU A 47 7.99 -0.48 -34.71
CA LEU A 47 7.84 0.18 -33.41
C LEU A 47 9.03 1.12 -33.20
N ASP A 48 8.79 2.41 -33.36
CA ASP A 48 9.76 3.47 -33.18
C ASP A 48 9.27 4.54 -32.17
N ASP A 49 10.09 5.56 -31.92
CA ASP A 49 9.74 6.66 -31.01
C ASP A 49 8.51 7.44 -31.52
N ARG A 50 8.30 7.55 -32.85
CA ARG A 50 7.14 8.21 -33.45
C ARG A 50 5.84 7.44 -33.16
N PHE A 51 5.85 6.12 -33.21
CA PHE A 51 4.73 5.27 -32.81
C PHE A 51 4.41 5.49 -31.32
N LEU A 52 5.43 5.50 -30.47
CA LEU A 52 5.25 5.71 -29.03
C LEU A 52 4.74 7.12 -28.69
N GLU A 53 5.16 8.16 -29.41
CA GLU A 53 4.64 9.52 -29.24
C GLU A 53 3.15 9.59 -29.59
N ARG A 54 2.72 8.97 -30.70
CA ARG A 54 1.30 8.88 -31.06
C ARG A 54 0.51 8.10 -30.01
N PHE A 55 1.05 6.97 -29.54
CA PHE A 55 0.45 6.19 -28.45
C PHE A 55 0.26 7.04 -27.20
N ARG A 56 1.31 7.77 -26.78
CA ARG A 56 1.27 8.63 -25.59
C ARG A 56 0.22 9.72 -25.72
N SER A 57 0.21 10.45 -26.84
CA SER A 57 -0.76 11.52 -27.09
C SER A 57 -2.19 11.00 -27.09
N TRP A 58 -2.45 9.88 -27.78
CA TRP A 58 -3.77 9.26 -27.82
C TRP A 58 -4.19 8.73 -26.44
N ALA A 59 -3.32 8.00 -25.75
CA ALA A 59 -3.65 7.35 -24.49
C ALA A 59 -3.85 8.34 -23.33
N ILE A 60 -3.27 9.54 -23.41
CA ILE A 60 -3.57 10.63 -22.46
C ILE A 60 -4.94 11.23 -22.76
N ALA A 61 -5.26 11.45 -24.05
CA ALA A 61 -6.54 12.02 -24.47
C ALA A 61 -7.72 11.07 -24.28
N ASP A 62 -7.50 9.76 -24.35
CA ASP A 62 -8.51 8.75 -24.10
C ASP A 62 -8.74 8.58 -22.57
N PRO A 63 -9.92 8.92 -22.05
CA PRO A 63 -10.16 8.85 -20.61
C PRO A 63 -10.39 7.40 -20.14
N ILE A 64 -10.29 7.20 -18.83
CA ILE A 64 -10.74 5.97 -18.18
C ILE A 64 -12.20 6.16 -17.79
N VAL A 65 -13.08 5.36 -18.39
CA VAL A 65 -14.52 5.38 -18.12
C VAL A 65 -14.87 4.19 -17.22
N ALA A 66 -15.38 4.48 -16.03
CA ALA A 66 -15.96 3.47 -15.15
C ALA A 66 -17.35 3.09 -15.68
N ARG A 67 -17.65 1.80 -15.81
CA ARG A 67 -18.98 1.33 -16.20
C ARG A 67 -19.87 1.20 -14.96
N LYS A 68 -21.13 1.60 -15.07
CA LYS A 68 -22.16 1.41 -14.03
C LYS A 68 -23.37 0.70 -14.64
N LYS A 69 -24.20 0.06 -13.81
CA LYS A 69 -25.49 -0.44 -14.25
C LYS A 69 -26.53 0.68 -14.16
N ASP A 70 -27.40 0.79 -15.16
CA ASP A 70 -28.62 1.58 -15.07
C ASP A 70 -29.71 0.83 -14.29
N ASP A 71 -30.86 1.47 -14.09
CA ASP A 71 -32.01 0.90 -13.36
C ASP A 71 -32.59 -0.35 -14.06
N SER A 72 -32.33 -0.50 -15.37
CA SER A 72 -32.69 -1.67 -16.17
C SER A 72 -31.63 -2.79 -16.13
N GLY A 73 -30.54 -2.60 -15.39
CA GLY A 73 -29.43 -3.54 -15.27
C GLY A 73 -28.43 -3.54 -16.42
N ASN A 74 -28.57 -2.63 -17.39
CA ASN A 74 -27.66 -2.49 -18.52
C ASN A 74 -26.40 -1.73 -18.11
N TRP A 75 -25.25 -2.16 -18.64
CA TRP A 75 -24.00 -1.44 -18.44
C TRP A 75 -23.99 -0.16 -19.27
N ILE A 76 -23.89 0.98 -18.61
CA ILE A 76 -23.71 2.30 -19.20
C ILE A 76 -22.40 2.94 -18.73
N ASP A 77 -21.97 3.99 -19.42
CA ASP A 77 -20.84 4.79 -18.98
C ASP A 77 -21.20 5.54 -17.69
N GLY A 78 -20.32 5.43 -16.71
CA GLY A 78 -20.38 6.10 -15.43
C GLY A 78 -19.39 7.25 -15.40
N THR A 79 -18.61 7.34 -14.31
CA THR A 79 -17.64 8.42 -14.13
C THR A 79 -16.45 8.27 -15.06
N SER A 80 -16.04 9.37 -15.67
CA SER A 80 -14.86 9.47 -16.52
C SER A 80 -13.75 10.22 -15.78
N ARG A 81 -12.51 9.75 -15.93
CA ARG A 81 -11.34 10.44 -15.38
C ARG A 81 -10.18 10.45 -16.37
N PRO A 82 -9.33 11.49 -16.37
CA PRO A 82 -8.14 11.52 -17.22
C PRO A 82 -7.18 10.38 -16.84
N ARG A 83 -6.49 9.85 -17.85
CA ARG A 83 -5.43 8.85 -17.65
C ARG A 83 -4.13 9.57 -17.30
N SER A 84 -3.45 9.12 -16.25
CA SER A 84 -2.16 9.72 -15.87
C SER A 84 -1.06 9.33 -16.86
N ALA A 85 -0.12 10.25 -17.12
CA ALA A 85 1.06 9.99 -17.95
C ALA A 85 1.83 8.76 -17.45
N SER A 86 1.92 8.58 -16.14
CA SER A 86 2.52 7.39 -15.55
C SER A 86 1.79 6.09 -15.90
N THR A 87 0.46 6.08 -16.01
CA THR A 87 -0.30 4.86 -16.41
C THR A 87 -0.05 4.53 -17.88
N VAL A 88 0.01 5.56 -18.73
CA VAL A 88 0.34 5.41 -20.15
C VAL A 88 1.73 4.83 -20.32
N GLU A 89 2.71 5.36 -19.59
CA GLU A 89 4.09 4.91 -19.70
C GLU A 89 4.28 3.46 -19.22
N GLU A 90 3.51 3.01 -18.24
CA GLU A 90 3.50 1.60 -17.84
C GLU A 90 3.07 0.65 -18.96
N SER A 91 2.22 1.09 -19.90
CA SER A 91 1.90 0.29 -21.09
C SER A 91 3.06 0.22 -22.08
N VAL A 92 3.88 1.27 -22.19
CA VAL A 92 5.12 1.25 -22.99
C VAL A 92 6.12 0.27 -22.40
N ILE A 93 6.32 0.30 -21.08
CA ILE A 93 7.17 -0.67 -20.36
C ILE A 93 6.64 -2.09 -20.58
N GLN A 94 5.32 -2.28 -20.54
CA GLN A 94 4.69 -3.58 -20.75
C GLN A 94 4.88 -4.11 -22.18
N LEU A 95 4.80 -3.24 -23.19
CA LEU A 95 5.10 -3.58 -24.57
C LEU A 95 6.55 -4.04 -24.72
N LYS A 96 7.51 -3.33 -24.12
CA LYS A 96 8.93 -3.72 -24.11
C LYS A 96 9.14 -5.10 -23.48
N ALA A 97 8.46 -5.39 -22.37
CA ALA A 97 8.52 -6.70 -21.73
C ALA A 97 7.97 -7.81 -22.65
N ALA A 98 6.86 -7.56 -23.36
CA ALA A 98 6.29 -8.50 -24.31
C ALA A 98 7.22 -8.77 -25.51
N LEU A 99 7.90 -7.73 -26.03
CA LEU A 99 8.89 -7.86 -27.10
C LEU A 99 10.12 -8.66 -26.63
N SER A 100 10.62 -8.36 -25.44
CA SER A 100 11.77 -9.07 -24.85
C SER A 100 11.44 -10.55 -24.63
N HIS A 101 10.22 -10.86 -24.18
CA HIS A 101 9.74 -12.23 -24.04
C HIS A 101 9.69 -12.96 -25.38
N ALA A 102 9.14 -12.33 -26.42
CA ALA A 102 9.11 -12.91 -27.76
C ALA A 102 10.52 -13.18 -28.33
N PHE A 103 11.47 -12.28 -28.06
CA PHE A 103 12.87 -12.45 -28.45
C PHE A 103 13.54 -13.61 -27.71
N ASN A 104 13.37 -13.68 -26.39
CA ASN A 104 13.91 -14.78 -25.58
C ASN A 104 13.31 -16.14 -25.97
N ALA A 105 12.04 -16.15 -26.40
CA ALA A 105 11.37 -17.31 -26.98
C ALA A 105 11.74 -17.57 -28.45
N ARG A 106 12.70 -16.83 -29.03
CA ARG A 106 13.17 -16.94 -30.42
C ARG A 106 12.09 -16.74 -31.49
N ARG A 107 11.00 -16.01 -31.17
CA ARG A 107 9.91 -15.68 -32.11
C ARG A 107 10.18 -14.44 -32.94
N THR A 108 11.06 -13.57 -32.45
CA THR A 108 11.59 -12.43 -33.21
C THR A 108 13.10 -12.45 -33.17
N ARG A 109 13.74 -11.99 -34.24
CA ARG A 109 15.19 -11.84 -34.35
C ARG A 109 15.69 -10.49 -33.82
N TYR A 110 14.77 -9.56 -33.56
CA TYR A 110 15.09 -8.19 -33.20
C TYR A 110 14.13 -7.65 -32.14
N VAL A 111 14.67 -6.86 -31.21
CA VAL A 111 13.89 -6.05 -30.26
C VAL A 111 14.23 -4.59 -30.52
N PRO A 112 13.26 -3.76 -30.93
CA PRO A 112 13.49 -2.34 -31.13
C PRO A 112 13.94 -1.68 -29.81
N PRO A 113 14.92 -0.77 -29.84
CA PRO A 113 15.45 -0.09 -28.65
C PRO A 113 14.52 1.02 -28.15
N LEU A 114 13.27 0.66 -27.84
CA LEU A 114 12.23 1.58 -27.43
C LEU A 114 12.58 2.34 -26.14
N LYS A 115 12.44 3.66 -26.16
CA LYS A 115 12.65 4.52 -24.99
C LYS A 115 11.35 4.70 -24.21
N HIS A 116 11.44 4.51 -22.91
CA HIS A 116 10.35 4.81 -21.97
C HIS A 116 10.79 5.94 -21.05
N LYS A 117 9.83 6.77 -20.64
CA LYS A 117 10.05 7.82 -19.65
C LYS A 117 10.24 7.20 -18.26
N THR A 118 11.15 7.76 -17.49
CA THR A 118 11.36 7.42 -16.08
C THR A 118 10.17 7.86 -15.24
N ARG A 119 10.06 7.34 -14.01
CA ARG A 119 8.95 7.69 -13.10
C ARG A 119 8.87 9.21 -12.84
N ASP A 120 10.03 9.84 -12.67
CA ASP A 120 10.14 11.26 -12.34
C ASP A 120 9.73 12.15 -13.52
N GLN A 121 9.92 11.68 -14.76
CA GLN A 121 9.46 12.37 -15.95
C GLN A 121 7.93 12.30 -16.17
N VAL A 122 7.23 11.39 -15.50
CA VAL A 122 5.78 11.15 -15.72
C VAL A 122 4.92 11.34 -14.47
N THR A 123 5.55 11.73 -13.37
CA THR A 123 4.88 11.94 -12.08
C THR A 123 5.39 13.24 -11.48
N ALA A 124 4.46 14.15 -11.16
CA ALA A 124 4.82 15.33 -10.41
C ALA A 124 5.45 14.95 -9.06
N GLN A 125 6.43 15.74 -8.61
CA GLN A 125 7.05 15.53 -7.31
C GLN A 125 5.99 15.66 -6.21
N ARG A 126 5.90 14.64 -5.35
CA ARG A 126 4.91 14.55 -4.28
C ARG A 126 5.52 14.97 -2.95
N SER A 127 5.32 16.23 -2.57
CA SER A 127 5.94 16.84 -1.38
C SER A 127 5.06 16.88 -0.13
N TYR A 128 3.72 16.77 -0.24
CA TYR A 128 2.83 16.84 0.92
C TYR A 128 3.17 15.78 1.99
N ARG A 129 3.26 16.20 3.25
CA ARG A 129 3.52 15.36 4.42
C ARG A 129 2.61 15.83 5.55
N LEU A 130 2.18 14.89 6.38
CA LEU A 130 1.49 15.21 7.63
C LEU A 130 2.53 15.52 8.70
N SER A 131 2.23 16.51 9.53
CA SER A 131 2.90 16.71 10.80
C SER A 131 2.45 15.65 11.82
N VAL A 132 3.08 15.65 13.00
CA VAL A 132 2.60 14.85 14.14
C VAL A 132 1.17 15.23 14.51
N ASP A 133 0.81 16.52 14.41
CA ASP A 133 -0.56 16.99 14.64
C ASP A 133 -1.55 16.40 13.64
N GLY A 134 -1.23 16.40 12.34
CA GLY A 134 -2.10 15.79 11.33
C GLY A 134 -2.28 14.28 11.50
N ILE A 135 -1.26 13.57 12.03
CA ILE A 135 -1.39 12.15 12.40
C ILE A 135 -2.28 12.00 13.65
N ALA A 136 -2.16 12.89 14.64
CA ALA A 136 -3.02 12.89 15.82
C ALA A 136 -4.49 13.17 15.46
N GLU A 137 -4.75 14.11 14.54
CA GLU A 137 -6.10 14.39 14.01
C GLU A 137 -6.69 13.18 13.28
N LEU A 138 -5.89 12.44 12.52
CA LEU A 138 -6.33 11.18 11.90
C LEU A 138 -6.70 10.12 12.95
N LEU A 139 -5.92 10.01 14.04
CA LEU A 139 -6.21 9.08 15.13
C LEU A 139 -7.49 9.49 15.87
N ASP A 140 -7.66 10.77 16.18
CA ASP A 140 -8.88 11.30 16.80
C ASP A 140 -10.11 11.14 15.90
N PHE A 141 -9.97 11.35 14.59
CA PHE A 141 -11.02 11.05 13.60
C PHE A 141 -11.50 9.60 13.74
N THR A 142 -10.60 8.64 13.98
CA THR A 142 -11.02 7.24 14.15
C THR A 142 -11.87 7.01 15.40
N MET A 143 -11.84 7.88 16.40
CA MET A 143 -12.66 7.79 17.62
C MET A 143 -14.01 8.51 17.48
N ARG A 144 -14.06 9.60 16.73
CA ARG A 144 -15.26 10.44 16.61
C ARG A 144 -16.10 10.08 15.39
N GLY A 145 -15.43 9.77 14.28
CA GLY A 145 -16.05 9.61 12.97
C GLY A 145 -16.61 10.92 12.41
N SER A 146 -16.76 10.97 11.09
CA SER A 146 -17.54 12.00 10.40
C SER A 146 -17.97 11.49 9.02
N GLY A 147 -18.78 12.27 8.30
CA GLY A 147 -19.31 11.87 7.00
C GLY A 147 -20.04 10.53 7.08
N ASN A 148 -19.63 9.56 6.25
CA ASN A 148 -20.19 8.20 6.22
C ASN A 148 -20.00 7.40 7.52
N TYR A 149 -19.19 7.90 8.46
CA TYR A 149 -18.91 7.28 9.76
C TYR A 149 -19.44 8.11 10.94
N GLY A 150 -20.22 9.17 10.70
CA GLY A 150 -20.90 9.90 11.77
C GLY A 150 -21.80 8.96 12.57
N GLY A 151 -21.61 8.90 13.89
CA GLY A 151 -22.34 7.98 14.78
C GLY A 151 -21.93 6.51 14.69
N HIS A 152 -20.91 6.16 13.88
CA HIS A 152 -20.44 4.79 13.65
C HIS A 152 -18.90 4.69 13.73
N ALA A 153 -18.31 5.37 14.71
CA ALA A 153 -16.85 5.39 14.89
C ALA A 153 -16.25 4.01 15.20
N ASP A 154 -17.04 3.07 15.72
CA ASP A 154 -16.67 1.67 15.89
C ASP A 154 -16.20 1.03 14.58
N ARG A 155 -16.77 1.44 13.44
CA ARG A 155 -16.39 0.96 12.10
C ARG A 155 -15.02 1.47 11.64
N LEU A 156 -14.43 2.43 12.36
CA LEU A 156 -13.10 2.98 12.06
C LEU A 156 -11.96 2.26 12.80
N ILE A 157 -12.25 1.23 13.61
CA ILE A 157 -11.21 0.42 14.25
C ILE A 157 -10.17 -0.15 13.28
N PRO A 158 -10.50 -0.58 12.03
CA PRO A 158 -9.48 -1.06 11.10
C PRO A 158 -8.57 0.07 10.63
N LEU A 159 -9.09 1.28 10.43
CA LEU A 159 -8.28 2.44 10.08
C LEU A 159 -7.31 2.78 11.22
N ARG A 160 -7.79 2.77 12.48
CA ARG A 160 -6.95 3.01 13.65
C ARG A 160 -5.82 1.99 13.76
N ARG A 161 -6.13 0.69 13.69
CA ARG A 161 -5.15 -0.40 13.67
C ARG A 161 -4.13 -0.23 12.55
N TYR A 162 -4.57 0.16 11.36
CA TYR A 162 -3.68 0.48 10.24
C TYR A 162 -2.76 1.67 10.55
N LEU A 163 -3.28 2.77 11.11
CA LEU A 163 -2.47 3.94 11.46
C LEU A 163 -1.40 3.59 12.48
N ILE A 164 -1.75 2.82 13.52
CA ILE A 164 -0.78 2.33 14.52
C ILE A 164 0.29 1.48 13.86
N GLY A 165 -0.10 0.49 13.04
CA GLY A 165 0.84 -0.33 12.29
C GLY A 165 1.75 0.51 11.38
N ALA A 166 1.21 1.51 10.68
CA ALA A 166 1.96 2.38 9.79
C ALA A 166 2.96 3.27 10.54
N VAL A 167 2.55 3.86 11.67
CA VAL A 167 3.40 4.70 12.53
C VAL A 167 4.52 3.88 13.14
N CYS A 168 4.20 2.70 13.68
CA CYS A 168 5.15 1.93 14.47
C CYS A 168 6.13 1.09 13.64
N THR A 169 5.89 0.89 12.33
CA THR A 169 6.72 0.00 11.50
C THR A 169 7.29 0.67 10.26
N LEU A 170 6.78 1.85 9.90
CA LEU A 170 7.02 2.51 8.61
C LEU A 170 6.64 1.63 7.41
N ALA A 171 5.93 0.52 7.58
CA ALA A 171 5.79 -0.48 6.53
C ALA A 171 4.93 -0.01 5.35
N ARG A 172 5.00 -0.73 4.23
CA ARG A 172 4.14 -0.46 3.07
C ARG A 172 2.70 -0.90 3.37
N PRO A 173 1.66 -0.30 2.76
CA PRO A 173 0.26 -0.63 3.07
C PRO A 173 -0.06 -2.12 2.98
N ASP A 174 0.48 -2.80 1.97
CA ASP A 174 0.31 -4.24 1.75
C ASP A 174 1.03 -5.09 2.80
N ALA A 175 2.10 -4.59 3.41
CA ALA A 175 2.77 -5.26 4.52
C ALA A 175 1.99 -5.05 5.82
N ILE A 176 1.46 -3.85 6.07
CA ILE A 176 0.68 -3.53 7.28
C ILE A 176 -0.60 -4.38 7.34
N LEU A 177 -1.34 -4.46 6.23
CA LEU A 177 -2.55 -5.31 6.11
C LEU A 177 -2.25 -6.82 6.20
N ASP A 178 -0.99 -7.19 6.13
CA ASP A 178 -0.50 -8.58 6.13
C ASP A 178 0.25 -8.92 7.44
N ILE A 179 0.29 -8.00 8.41
CA ILE A 179 0.80 -8.26 9.76
C ILE A 179 -0.18 -9.19 10.47
N SER A 180 0.35 -10.30 10.97
CA SER A 180 -0.37 -11.30 11.74
C SER A 180 0.44 -11.75 12.94
N VAL A 181 -0.27 -12.17 13.99
CA VAL A 181 0.29 -12.80 15.19
C VAL A 181 0.14 -14.32 15.17
N GLU A 182 -0.40 -14.90 14.09
CA GLU A 182 -0.51 -16.35 13.95
C GLU A 182 0.88 -17.00 13.97
N PRO A 183 1.13 -18.00 14.84
CA PRO A 183 2.46 -18.62 14.97
C PRO A 183 3.02 -19.16 13.66
N ARG A 184 2.17 -19.76 12.81
CA ARG A 184 2.54 -20.32 11.49
C ARG A 184 3.12 -19.30 10.50
N ARG A 185 2.94 -18.00 10.76
CA ARG A 185 3.46 -16.92 9.89
C ARG A 185 4.80 -16.39 10.38
N GLU A 186 5.22 -16.73 11.60
CA GLU A 186 6.51 -16.39 12.21
C GLU A 186 6.86 -14.89 12.12
N GLN A 187 5.85 -14.03 12.12
CA GLN A 187 6.07 -12.59 11.96
C GLN A 187 6.47 -11.92 13.27
N TRP A 188 5.84 -12.30 14.38
CA TRP A 188 6.03 -11.64 15.67
C TRP A 188 6.97 -12.44 16.57
N MET A 189 8.20 -11.94 16.72
CA MET A 189 9.20 -12.44 17.66
C MET A 189 8.96 -11.71 18.98
N LYS A 190 8.08 -12.28 19.80
CA LYS A 190 7.49 -11.60 20.98
C LYS A 190 8.55 -11.19 21.99
N ASP A 191 9.48 -12.09 22.30
CA ASP A 191 10.47 -11.91 23.37
C ASP A 191 11.59 -10.95 22.93
N GLU A 192 12.02 -11.04 21.68
CA GLU A 192 13.03 -10.17 21.08
C GLU A 192 12.48 -8.77 20.72
N ARG A 193 11.17 -8.54 20.87
CA ARG A 193 10.47 -7.33 20.40
C ARG A 193 10.82 -7.02 18.95
N ARG A 194 10.71 -8.00 18.06
CA ARG A 194 10.93 -7.83 16.60
C ARG A 194 9.70 -8.26 15.80
N LEU A 195 9.53 -7.64 14.64
CA LEU A 195 8.46 -7.97 13.69
C LEU A 195 9.04 -8.17 12.29
N ALA A 196 8.94 -9.39 11.76
CA ALA A 196 9.20 -9.70 10.37
C ALA A 196 8.03 -9.27 9.48
N LEU A 197 8.21 -8.19 8.73
CA LEU A 197 7.19 -7.71 7.79
C LEU A 197 7.01 -8.66 6.58
N ASN A 198 7.98 -9.55 6.35
CA ASN A 198 7.84 -10.66 5.41
C ASN A 198 7.44 -11.93 6.19
N PRO A 199 6.20 -12.44 6.04
CA PRO A 199 5.78 -13.69 6.67
C PRO A 199 6.57 -14.90 6.17
N ALA A 200 6.67 -15.92 7.00
CA ALA A 200 7.21 -17.23 6.63
C ALA A 200 6.52 -17.77 5.37
N GLY A 201 7.30 -18.40 4.48
CA GLY A 201 6.83 -18.94 3.21
C GLY A 201 6.58 -17.90 2.10
N ARG A 202 6.53 -16.60 2.38
CA ARG A 202 6.40 -15.57 1.32
C ARG A 202 7.76 -15.32 0.65
N LEU A 203 7.80 -15.55 -0.66
CA LEU A 203 8.96 -15.20 -1.49
C LEU A 203 9.26 -13.70 -1.39
N GLN A 204 10.51 -13.39 -1.05
CA GLN A 204 10.97 -12.02 -0.99
C GLN A 204 11.20 -11.47 -2.40
N THR A 205 10.66 -10.29 -2.67
CA THR A 205 10.84 -9.59 -3.94
C THR A 205 11.96 -8.54 -3.83
N LYS A 206 12.32 -7.88 -4.93
CA LYS A 206 13.16 -6.67 -4.91
C LYS A 206 12.60 -5.57 -3.97
N LYS A 207 11.28 -5.56 -3.74
CA LYS A 207 10.65 -4.74 -2.70
C LYS A 207 10.75 -5.47 -1.36
N VAL A 208 11.89 -5.31 -0.72
CA VAL A 208 12.20 -5.97 0.55
C VAL A 208 11.26 -5.47 1.64
N ARG A 209 10.69 -6.42 2.39
CA ARG A 209 9.99 -6.21 3.66
C ARG A 209 10.95 -6.60 4.79
N PRO A 210 11.49 -5.64 5.56
CA PRO A 210 12.52 -5.89 6.57
C PRO A 210 11.94 -6.45 7.88
N ILE A 211 12.83 -6.83 8.79
CA ILE A 211 12.51 -7.03 10.21
C ILE A 211 12.69 -5.69 10.91
N VAL A 212 11.70 -5.28 11.72
CA VAL A 212 11.68 -3.98 12.42
C VAL A 212 11.52 -4.18 13.93
N PRO A 213 12.00 -3.24 14.77
CA PRO A 213 11.75 -3.28 16.20
C PRO A 213 10.25 -3.07 16.51
N VAL A 214 9.78 -3.66 17.61
CA VAL A 214 8.42 -3.49 18.12
C VAL A 214 8.45 -2.57 19.33
N VAL A 215 8.03 -1.32 19.11
CA VAL A 215 7.78 -0.32 20.15
C VAL A 215 6.63 -0.74 21.07
N ASP A 216 6.56 -0.18 22.28
CA ASP A 216 5.61 -0.61 23.32
C ASP A 216 4.15 -0.47 22.87
N LEU A 217 3.82 0.60 22.15
CA LEU A 217 2.50 0.78 21.57
C LEU A 217 2.13 -0.38 20.65
N LEU A 218 3.01 -0.73 19.70
CA LEU A 218 2.75 -1.82 18.77
C LEU A 218 2.67 -3.17 19.51
N HIS A 219 3.51 -3.39 20.52
CA HIS A 219 3.46 -4.60 21.33
C HIS A 219 2.11 -4.78 22.02
N ALA A 220 1.55 -3.69 22.58
CA ALA A 220 0.23 -3.72 23.19
C ALA A 220 -0.84 -4.10 22.16
N TRP A 221 -0.80 -3.53 20.95
CA TRP A 221 -1.76 -3.87 19.89
C TRP A 221 -1.61 -5.31 19.39
N LEU A 222 -0.38 -5.80 19.23
CA LEU A 222 -0.13 -7.19 18.82
C LEU A 222 -0.61 -8.18 19.89
N THR A 223 -0.43 -7.86 21.18
CA THR A 223 -0.89 -8.70 22.29
C THR A 223 -2.42 -8.81 22.35
N GLU A 224 -3.13 -7.74 22.00
CA GLU A 224 -4.60 -7.71 21.95
C GLU A 224 -5.16 -8.16 20.58
N THR A 225 -4.31 -8.61 19.67
CA THR A 225 -4.71 -9.12 18.35
C THR A 225 -4.83 -10.64 18.39
N THR A 226 -5.88 -11.19 17.81
CA THR A 226 -6.08 -12.65 17.73
C THR A 226 -5.39 -13.28 16.53
N GLU A 227 -5.52 -12.66 15.35
CA GLU A 227 -4.93 -13.17 14.11
C GLU A 227 -4.25 -12.08 13.29
N TRP A 228 -4.99 -11.05 12.88
CA TRP A 228 -4.53 -10.00 11.96
C TRP A 228 -4.55 -8.65 12.64
N LEU A 229 -3.43 -7.91 12.61
CA LEU A 229 -3.34 -6.60 13.27
C LEU A 229 -4.42 -5.65 12.78
N VAL A 230 -4.62 -5.60 11.45
CA VAL A 230 -5.65 -4.78 10.82
C VAL A 230 -6.90 -5.61 10.59
N CYS A 231 -7.80 -5.54 11.57
CA CYS A 231 -9.08 -6.24 11.59
C CYS A 231 -10.23 -5.28 11.93
N LYS A 232 -11.45 -5.70 11.59
CA LYS A 232 -12.69 -5.15 12.16
C LYS A 232 -13.12 -6.02 13.34
N GLU A 233 -13.93 -5.46 14.22
CA GLU A 233 -14.48 -6.17 15.37
C GLU A 233 -15.98 -6.38 15.19
N ARG A 234 -16.45 -7.61 15.40
CA ARG A 234 -17.87 -7.94 15.44
C ARG A 234 -18.21 -8.37 16.85
N LYS A 235 -19.15 -7.66 17.47
CA LYS A 235 -19.70 -8.04 18.78
C LYS A 235 -20.89 -8.97 18.59
N SER A 236 -20.95 -10.03 19.37
CA SER A 236 -22.09 -10.94 19.45
C SER A 236 -22.25 -11.44 20.87
N PHE A 237 -23.50 -11.60 21.33
CA PHE A 237 -23.79 -12.20 22.62
C PHE A 237 -23.79 -13.72 22.49
N ASP A 238 -23.02 -14.41 23.34
CA ASP A 238 -23.10 -15.88 23.48
C ASP A 238 -24.18 -16.21 24.53
N PRO A 239 -25.35 -16.76 24.12
CA PRO A 239 -26.43 -17.05 25.06
C PRO A 239 -26.11 -18.18 26.04
N ASN A 240 -25.20 -19.09 25.70
CA ASN A 240 -24.83 -20.22 26.56
C ASN A 240 -23.89 -19.76 27.67
N GLN A 241 -22.91 -18.92 27.33
CA GLN A 241 -21.93 -18.38 28.27
C GLN A 241 -22.41 -17.10 28.96
N ARG A 242 -23.47 -16.47 28.42
CA ARG A 242 -24.01 -15.17 28.87
C ARG A 242 -22.96 -14.06 28.88
N ILE A 243 -22.07 -14.07 27.90
CA ILE A 243 -21.00 -13.07 27.73
C ILE A 243 -21.06 -12.43 26.34
N ASP A 244 -20.60 -11.18 26.26
CA ASP A 244 -20.31 -10.55 24.97
C ASP A 244 -18.99 -11.09 24.43
N VAL A 245 -19.02 -11.56 23.18
CA VAL A 245 -17.86 -12.05 22.44
C VAL A 245 -17.49 -11.03 21.36
N VAL A 246 -16.20 -10.73 21.26
CA VAL A 246 -15.64 -9.88 20.20
C VAL A 246 -14.84 -10.73 19.24
N GLU A 247 -15.30 -10.85 18.01
CA GLU A 247 -14.63 -11.54 16.92
C GLU A 247 -13.80 -10.54 16.10
N GLN A 248 -12.51 -10.82 15.90
CA GLN A 248 -11.61 -10.02 15.06
C GLN A 248 -11.53 -10.61 13.65
N LEU A 249 -12.05 -9.86 12.67
CA LEU A 249 -12.13 -10.28 11.27
C LEU A 249 -11.18 -9.47 10.40
N ARG A 250 -10.32 -10.14 9.62
CA ARG A 250 -9.41 -9.51 8.67
C ARG A 250 -10.15 -8.57 7.71
N VAL A 251 -9.55 -7.43 7.41
CA VAL A 251 -10.03 -6.55 6.33
C VAL A 251 -9.08 -6.59 5.13
N ALA A 252 -9.64 -6.51 3.92
CA ALA A 252 -8.84 -6.43 2.70
C ALA A 252 -8.30 -5.01 2.42
N SER A 253 -8.94 -3.98 3.00
CA SER A 253 -8.62 -2.58 2.72
C SER A 253 -9.18 -1.66 3.80
N VAL A 254 -8.48 -0.55 4.03
CA VAL A 254 -8.95 0.61 4.85
C VAL A 254 -9.28 1.82 3.99
N ARG A 255 -9.34 1.64 2.66
CA ARG A 255 -9.39 2.76 1.71
C ARG A 255 -10.62 3.64 1.88
N SER A 256 -11.82 3.07 2.05
CA SER A 256 -13.03 3.87 2.24
C SER A 256 -12.96 4.75 3.48
N ALA A 257 -12.49 4.20 4.60
CA ALA A 257 -12.30 4.94 5.85
C ALA A 257 -11.23 6.03 5.70
N TRP A 258 -10.12 5.72 5.02
CA TRP A 258 -9.08 6.70 4.71
C TRP A 258 -9.59 7.83 3.83
N ASP A 259 -10.33 7.52 2.76
CA ASP A 259 -10.83 8.53 1.81
C ASP A 259 -11.82 9.49 2.51
N THR A 260 -12.67 8.99 3.43
CA THR A 260 -13.52 9.85 4.27
C THR A 260 -12.71 10.70 5.26
N ALA A 261 -11.70 10.12 5.92
CA ALA A 261 -10.82 10.89 6.83
C ALA A 261 -10.03 11.97 6.07
N ARG A 262 -9.55 11.63 4.88
CA ARG A 262 -8.84 12.54 3.97
C ARG A 262 -9.70 13.74 3.62
N GLU A 263 -10.96 13.52 3.27
CA GLU A 263 -11.93 14.59 2.97
C GLU A 263 -12.21 15.45 4.20
N ALA A 264 -12.48 14.82 5.34
CA ALA A 264 -12.78 15.51 6.59
C ALA A 264 -11.63 16.40 7.09
N LEU A 265 -10.38 15.98 6.87
CA LEU A 265 -9.18 16.68 7.33
C LEU A 265 -8.48 17.51 6.23
N GLY A 266 -9.09 17.64 5.05
CA GLY A 266 -8.53 18.45 3.96
C GLY A 266 -7.21 17.91 3.38
N ILE A 267 -6.94 16.61 3.52
CA ILE A 267 -5.77 15.98 2.90
C ILE A 267 -5.97 15.97 1.36
N PRO A 268 -4.99 16.42 0.55
CA PRO A 268 -5.17 16.52 -0.90
C PRO A 268 -5.51 15.18 -1.56
N ASP A 269 -6.25 15.24 -2.68
CA ASP A 269 -6.59 14.05 -3.45
C ASP A 269 -5.33 13.36 -4.02
N GLY A 270 -5.42 12.05 -4.25
CA GLY A 270 -4.32 11.22 -4.74
C GLY A 270 -3.33 10.78 -3.65
N TRP A 271 -3.54 11.16 -2.40
CA TRP A 271 -2.78 10.71 -1.23
C TRP A 271 -3.52 9.61 -0.48
N GLY A 272 -3.12 8.37 -0.72
CA GLY A 272 -3.66 7.20 -0.02
C GLY A 272 -2.94 6.91 1.31
N PRO A 273 -3.32 5.81 2.00
CA PRO A 273 -2.78 5.41 3.31
C PRO A 273 -1.25 5.29 3.40
N LYS A 274 -0.56 5.16 2.26
CA LYS A 274 0.91 5.20 2.17
C LYS A 274 1.50 6.54 2.62
N LEU A 275 0.70 7.61 2.67
CA LEU A 275 1.12 8.93 3.17
C LEU A 275 1.74 8.82 4.56
N ILE A 276 1.18 8.01 5.47
CA ILE A 276 1.72 7.86 6.84
C ILE A 276 3.17 7.42 6.84
N ARG A 277 3.53 6.43 6.02
CA ARG A 277 4.92 5.98 5.86
C ARG A 277 5.84 7.13 5.41
N HIS A 278 5.39 7.94 4.45
CA HIS A 278 6.17 9.07 3.94
C HIS A 278 6.30 10.18 4.99
N SER A 279 5.22 10.50 5.70
CA SER A 279 5.20 11.47 6.80
C SER A 279 6.13 11.03 7.93
N MET A 280 6.02 9.79 8.39
CA MET A 280 6.87 9.25 9.44
C MET A 280 8.34 9.23 9.05
N ALA A 281 8.68 8.83 7.83
CA ALA A 281 10.08 8.89 7.37
C ALA A 281 10.63 10.34 7.42
N THR A 282 9.83 11.33 7.03
CA THR A 282 10.20 12.75 7.13
C THR A 282 10.32 13.21 8.58
N ILE A 283 9.38 12.84 9.46
CA ILE A 283 9.41 13.19 10.88
C ILE A 283 10.64 12.59 11.56
N LEU A 284 10.94 11.30 11.32
CA LEU A 284 12.09 10.63 11.91
C LEU A 284 13.41 11.22 11.41
N ALA A 285 13.52 11.52 10.10
CA ALA A 285 14.69 12.21 9.57
C ALA A 285 14.88 13.60 10.22
N ALA A 286 13.79 14.35 10.45
CA ALA A 286 13.84 15.63 11.16
C ALA A 286 14.26 15.48 12.64
N ARG A 287 13.94 14.34 13.27
CA ARG A 287 14.42 13.95 14.61
C ARG A 287 15.86 13.41 14.62
N ARG A 288 16.54 13.43 13.47
CA ARG A 288 17.94 12.99 13.32
C ARG A 288 18.17 11.53 13.71
N VAL A 289 17.20 10.65 13.43
CA VAL A 289 17.48 9.21 13.47
C VAL A 289 18.58 8.87 12.46
N ASP A 290 19.31 7.78 12.70
CA ASP A 290 20.29 7.28 11.75
C ASP A 290 19.64 6.99 10.38
N LEU A 291 20.16 7.61 9.33
CA LEU A 291 19.58 7.50 7.99
C LEU A 291 19.81 6.13 7.36
N VAL A 292 20.87 5.43 7.74
CA VAL A 292 21.14 4.06 7.29
C VAL A 292 20.12 3.11 7.92
N GLU A 293 19.86 3.25 9.22
CA GLU A 293 18.79 2.51 9.88
C GLU A 293 17.42 2.83 9.28
N LEU A 294 17.15 4.10 8.96
CA LEU A 294 15.90 4.50 8.29
C LEU A 294 15.75 3.82 6.93
N GLU A 295 16.81 3.76 6.13
CA GLU A 295 16.80 3.03 4.85
C GLU A 295 16.59 1.53 5.04
N ILE A 296 17.15 0.92 6.08
CA ILE A 296 16.93 -0.49 6.42
C ILE A 296 15.47 -0.72 6.84
N ALA A 297 14.92 0.09 7.74
CA ALA A 297 13.53 0.01 8.21
C ALA A 297 12.51 0.26 7.07
N LEU A 298 12.87 1.12 6.11
CA LEU A 298 12.10 1.30 4.87
C LEU A 298 12.30 0.14 3.88
N GLY A 299 13.27 -0.75 4.08
CA GLY A 299 13.61 -1.81 3.12
C GLY A 299 14.13 -1.24 1.80
N HIS A 300 14.80 -0.10 1.85
CA HIS A 300 15.52 0.51 0.73
C HIS A 300 16.97 0.03 0.69
N ARG A 301 17.55 -0.26 1.85
CA ARG A 301 18.88 -0.87 2.00
C ARG A 301 18.73 -2.26 2.63
N PRO A 302 18.57 -3.33 1.84
CA PRO A 302 18.47 -4.66 2.39
C PRO A 302 19.82 -5.10 2.98
N LEU A 303 19.78 -5.71 4.17
CA LEU A 303 20.95 -6.39 4.71
C LEU A 303 21.28 -7.62 3.85
N SER A 304 22.55 -7.98 3.80
CA SER A 304 22.98 -9.21 3.14
C SER A 304 22.34 -10.43 3.80
N LYS A 305 22.13 -11.52 3.05
CA LYS A 305 21.54 -12.76 3.58
C LYS A 305 22.32 -13.32 4.78
N THR A 306 23.64 -13.11 4.82
CA THR A 306 24.49 -13.59 5.91
C THR A 306 24.40 -12.68 7.12
N THR A 307 24.60 -11.37 6.94
CA THR A 307 24.54 -10.37 8.01
C THR A 307 23.17 -10.33 8.67
N GLY A 308 22.10 -10.37 7.87
CA GLY A 308 20.73 -10.29 8.37
C GLY A 308 20.30 -11.45 9.27
N ARG A 309 21.00 -12.60 9.27
CA ARG A 309 20.64 -13.73 10.15
C ARG A 309 20.92 -13.44 11.63
N TYR A 310 22.00 -12.75 11.93
CA TYR A 310 22.41 -12.49 13.31
C TYR A 310 22.23 -11.03 13.71
N ALA A 311 22.32 -10.08 12.76
CA ALA A 311 22.18 -8.65 13.06
C ALA A 311 20.82 -8.29 13.67
N ILE A 312 19.75 -9.03 13.36
CA ILE A 312 18.41 -8.76 13.89
C ILE A 312 18.27 -9.01 15.40
N PHE A 313 19.15 -9.86 15.94
CA PHE A 313 19.20 -10.24 17.36
C PHE A 313 20.15 -9.35 18.16
N ASP A 314 20.89 -8.46 17.50
CA ASP A 314 21.64 -7.42 18.17
C ASP A 314 20.65 -6.55 19.01
N PRO A 315 20.92 -6.33 20.31
CA PRO A 315 20.10 -5.46 21.15
C PRO A 315 19.88 -4.06 20.56
N ASP A 316 20.88 -3.56 19.84
CA ASP A 316 20.92 -2.24 19.23
C ASP A 316 20.43 -2.24 17.77
N TYR A 317 19.94 -3.37 17.25
CA TYR A 317 19.36 -3.45 15.92
C TYR A 317 18.23 -2.42 15.74
N LEU A 318 18.48 -1.44 14.87
CA LEU A 318 17.56 -0.34 14.57
C LEU A 318 17.16 0.46 15.83
N ALA A 319 18.08 0.63 16.79
CA ALA A 319 17.82 1.32 18.05
C ALA A 319 17.48 2.80 17.86
N SER A 320 18.11 3.50 16.90
CA SER A 320 17.80 4.90 16.59
C SER A 320 16.37 5.02 16.03
N ILE A 321 15.95 4.06 15.20
CA ILE A 321 14.58 3.99 14.69
C ILE A 321 13.57 3.69 15.79
N ARG A 322 13.86 2.74 16.68
CA ARG A 322 13.03 2.42 17.83
C ARG A 322 12.81 3.67 18.69
N ALA A 323 13.88 4.35 19.08
CA ALA A 323 13.83 5.57 19.88
C ALA A 323 13.02 6.68 19.19
N GLY A 324 13.30 6.95 17.91
CA GLY A 324 12.58 7.99 17.17
C GLY A 324 11.08 7.71 17.03
N ILE A 325 10.67 6.44 16.89
CA ILE A 325 9.25 6.06 16.87
C ILE A 325 8.63 6.22 18.26
N GLU A 326 9.30 5.80 19.32
CA GLU A 326 8.81 6.00 20.70
C GLU A 326 8.60 7.49 21.02
N ASP A 327 9.53 8.35 20.61
CA ASP A 327 9.36 9.79 20.79
C ASP A 327 8.14 10.34 20.02
N VAL A 328 7.85 9.82 18.81
CA VAL A 328 6.65 10.22 18.05
C VAL A 328 5.41 9.70 18.75
N VAL A 329 5.43 8.46 19.23
CA VAL A 329 4.35 7.84 19.99
C VAL A 329 4.06 8.65 21.26
N ALA A 330 5.08 9.11 21.98
CA ALA A 330 4.90 9.97 23.15
C ALA A 330 4.17 11.28 22.80
N ASP A 331 4.50 11.92 21.68
CA ASP A 331 3.79 13.12 21.21
C ASP A 331 2.35 12.81 20.82
N LEU A 332 2.12 11.71 20.10
CA LEU A 332 0.78 11.26 19.72
C LEU A 332 -0.05 10.89 20.95
N THR A 333 0.55 10.29 21.97
CA THR A 333 -0.11 9.99 23.25
C THR A 333 -0.60 11.27 23.91
N ARG A 334 0.23 12.31 23.95
CA ARG A 334 -0.15 13.62 24.52
C ARG A 334 -1.25 14.32 23.73
N LYS A 335 -1.29 14.15 22.41
CA LYS A 335 -2.22 14.86 21.50
C LYS A 335 -3.54 14.12 21.27
N ALA A 336 -3.47 12.82 20.99
CA ALA A 336 -4.63 11.98 20.66
C ALA A 336 -5.17 11.19 21.86
N GLY A 337 -4.42 11.13 22.98
CA GLY A 337 -4.85 10.51 24.23
C GLY A 337 -5.28 9.05 24.06
N PRO A 338 -6.50 8.66 24.46
CA PRO A 338 -6.95 7.27 24.47
C PRO A 338 -7.00 6.62 23.08
N ALA A 339 -7.05 7.42 22.00
CA ALA A 339 -7.18 6.95 20.63
C ALA A 339 -6.04 6.02 20.18
N ILE A 340 -4.88 6.07 20.84
CA ILE A 340 -3.76 5.21 20.49
C ILE A 340 -3.77 3.86 21.20
N HIS A 341 -4.48 3.70 22.32
CA HIS A 341 -4.38 2.48 23.14
C HIS A 341 -5.41 1.41 22.71
N PRO A 342 -5.02 0.13 22.68
CA PRO A 342 -5.92 -0.95 22.23
C PRO A 342 -7.11 -1.20 23.17
N LYS A 343 -6.96 -0.92 24.48
CA LYS A 343 -8.00 -1.18 25.51
C LYS A 343 -8.97 -0.02 25.74
N LEU A 344 -8.63 1.19 25.30
CA LEU A 344 -9.50 2.37 25.40
C LEU A 344 -10.39 2.55 24.16
N THR A 345 -10.50 1.49 23.37
CA THR A 345 -11.34 1.36 22.16
C THR A 345 -12.81 1.19 22.49
N GLN A 346 -13.17 1.05 23.77
CA GLN A 346 -14.52 0.87 24.26
C GLN A 346 -15.05 2.18 24.83
N ALA A 347 -16.27 2.56 24.44
CA ALA A 347 -17.01 3.65 25.05
C ALA A 347 -16.90 3.56 26.58
N HIS A 348 -16.62 4.68 27.23
CA HIS A 348 -16.35 4.76 28.66
C HIS A 348 -17.44 4.08 29.50
N GLY A 349 -17.15 2.88 29.99
CA GLY A 349 -17.60 2.43 31.29
C GLY A 349 -16.39 2.49 32.22
N ASN A 350 -16.27 3.58 32.98
CA ASN A 350 -15.38 3.78 34.13
C ASN A 350 -14.08 2.95 34.15
N VAL A 351 -13.00 3.48 33.58
CA VAL A 351 -11.64 3.02 33.93
C VAL A 351 -10.91 4.18 34.59
N THR A 352 -10.89 4.14 35.92
CA THR A 352 -9.98 4.97 36.73
C THR A 352 -8.56 4.46 36.48
N VAL A 353 -7.72 5.32 35.90
CA VAL A 353 -6.28 5.05 35.78
C VAL A 353 -5.69 5.06 37.19
N LEU A 354 -5.40 3.88 37.74
CA LEU A 354 -4.53 3.76 38.91
C LEU A 354 -3.09 3.94 38.42
N ARG A 355 -2.47 5.04 38.86
CA ARG A 355 -1.03 5.25 38.79
C ARG A 355 -0.35 4.26 39.75
N ALA A 356 0.70 3.61 39.28
CA ALA A 356 1.80 3.12 40.10
C ALA A 356 3.09 3.71 39.54
#